data_AF-A0A1D7YTI6-F1
#
_entry.id   AF-A0A1D7YTI6-F1
#
_cell.length_a   1.000
_cell.length_b   1.000
_cell.length_c   1.000
_cell.angle_alpha   90.00
_cell.angle_beta   90.00
_cell.angle_gamma   90.00
#
_symmetry.space_group_name_H-M   'P 1'
#
loop_
_entity.id
_entity.type
_entity.pdbx_description
1 polymer ?
#
loop_
_entity_poly.entity_id
_entity_poly.type
_entity_poly.pdbx_seq_one_letter_code
_entity_poly.pdbx_strand_id
1 'polypeptide(L)'
;MKIISPINPTRFIKNTKPIITNVAQADTRKLCSFVVPENKFGKLYLDVKMPKAGYGHNFITELRNRFDKLLGYEEFAYFEGSPNMSGLFIRVNDEYKQKGFNFGEILRLSSIIEIMENKVKNFEIISKDTAIYFHAKYKFTPNLAFSDRDKFLKTLSGDKSNGYEKFSQKAQDLADKLKIAKENADIPQQRKICAETNEVLGEYLDKVIAEKSQKQHPINFTMPMTLTDENILKNKEFFNQLFKKHGIDYNV
;
A
#
# COMPACT_ATOMS: atom_id res chain seq x y z
N MET A 1 -16.11 -47.28 -1.27
CA MET A 1 -15.58 -46.02 -1.84
C MET A 1 -16.76 -45.08 -2.10
N LYS A 2 -16.90 -44.00 -1.32
CA LYS A 2 -17.85 -42.94 -1.62
C LYS A 2 -17.15 -41.93 -2.52
N ILE A 3 -17.63 -41.83 -3.76
CA ILE A 3 -17.21 -40.80 -4.70
C ILE A 3 -17.79 -39.48 -4.19
N ILE A 4 -16.91 -38.59 -3.73
CA ILE A 4 -17.28 -37.22 -3.36
C ILE A 4 -17.31 -36.43 -4.67
N SER A 5 -18.50 -36.02 -5.09
CA SER A 5 -18.67 -35.09 -6.22
C SER A 5 -17.93 -33.76 -5.95
N PRO A 6 -17.30 -33.15 -6.96
CA PRO A 6 -16.61 -31.88 -6.80
C PRO A 6 -17.60 -30.77 -6.45
N ILE A 7 -17.28 -29.99 -5.42
CA ILE A 7 -18.03 -28.81 -5.00
C ILE A 7 -17.92 -27.78 -6.13
N ASN A 8 -19.06 -27.42 -6.71
CA ASN A 8 -19.22 -26.40 -7.75
C ASN A 8 -18.86 -25.01 -7.17
N PRO A 9 -17.87 -24.26 -7.69
CA PRO A 9 -17.32 -23.07 -7.03
C PRO A 9 -18.07 -21.76 -7.35
N THR A 10 -19.37 -21.82 -7.67
CA THR A 10 -20.20 -20.64 -7.92
C THR A 10 -21.31 -20.52 -6.89
N ARG A 11 -20.93 -20.43 -5.61
CA ARG A 11 -21.78 -19.66 -4.68
C ARG A 11 -21.77 -18.23 -5.20
N PHE A 12 -22.92 -17.73 -5.61
CA PHE A 12 -23.10 -16.32 -5.97
C PHE A 12 -22.61 -15.47 -4.80
N ILE A 13 -21.40 -14.92 -4.92
CA ILE A 13 -20.90 -13.90 -4.01
C ILE A 13 -21.85 -12.72 -4.22
N LYS A 14 -22.73 -12.47 -3.25
CA LYS A 14 -23.55 -11.25 -3.29
C LYS A 14 -22.60 -10.09 -3.06
N ASN A 15 -22.18 -9.43 -4.14
CA ASN A 15 -21.31 -8.28 -4.03
C ASN A 15 -21.97 -7.24 -3.12
N THR A 16 -21.14 -6.58 -2.31
CA THR A 16 -21.60 -5.56 -1.37
C THR A 16 -21.03 -4.22 -1.75
N LYS A 17 -21.92 -3.26 -2.00
CA LYS A 17 -21.57 -1.88 -2.29
C LYS A 17 -21.05 -1.19 -1.02
N PRO A 18 -19.92 -0.47 -1.10
CA PRO A 18 -19.46 0.36 -0.01
C PRO A 18 -20.51 1.43 0.38
N ILE A 19 -20.60 1.68 1.67
CA ILE A 19 -21.38 2.77 2.25
C ILE A 19 -20.40 3.93 2.46
N ILE A 20 -20.74 5.09 1.90
CA ILE A 20 -19.92 6.29 1.98
C ILE A 20 -20.70 7.31 2.80
N THR A 21 -20.11 7.78 3.90
CA THR A 21 -20.73 8.74 4.82
C THR A 21 -19.79 9.89 5.10
N ASN A 22 -20.32 11.10 5.26
CA ASN A 22 -19.50 12.22 5.72
C ASN A 22 -19.08 12.02 7.18
N VAL A 23 -17.92 12.54 7.57
CA VAL A 23 -17.44 12.55 8.96
C VAL A 23 -18.45 13.24 9.89
N ALA A 24 -19.05 14.34 9.42
CA ALA A 24 -20.13 15.08 10.07
C ALA A 24 -21.00 15.79 9.02
N GLN A 25 -22.17 16.32 9.42
CA GLN A 25 -23.16 16.91 8.50
C GLN A 25 -22.61 18.02 7.59
N ALA A 26 -21.61 18.79 8.06
CA ALA A 26 -20.98 19.88 7.31
C ALA A 26 -19.53 19.55 6.86
N ASP A 27 -19.05 18.34 7.13
CA ASP A 27 -17.69 17.92 6.78
C ASP A 27 -17.66 17.35 5.36
N THR A 28 -16.72 17.82 4.54
CA THR A 28 -16.57 17.36 3.15
C THR A 28 -15.85 16.03 3.04
N ARG A 29 -15.20 15.57 4.12
CA ARG A 29 -14.51 14.28 4.14
C ARG A 29 -15.51 13.15 4.29
N LYS A 30 -15.29 12.13 3.49
CA LYS A 30 -16.05 10.90 3.44
C LYS A 30 -15.27 9.79 4.11
N LEU A 31 -16.01 8.87 4.71
CA LEU A 31 -15.54 7.62 5.29
C LEU A 31 -16.24 6.46 4.62
N CYS A 32 -15.51 5.37 4.44
CA CYS A 32 -15.95 4.16 3.78
C CYS A 32 -16.18 3.03 4.78
N SER A 33 -17.32 2.36 4.65
CA SER A 33 -17.58 1.09 5.34
C SER A 33 -18.11 0.07 4.34
N PHE A 34 -17.67 -1.17 4.44
CA PHE A 34 -18.15 -2.23 3.56
C PHE A 34 -18.06 -3.61 4.20
N VAL A 35 -18.68 -4.56 3.53
CA VAL A 35 -18.66 -5.97 3.93
C VAL A 35 -17.80 -6.73 2.92
N VAL A 36 -17.09 -7.75 3.39
CA VAL A 36 -16.53 -8.78 2.51
C VAL A 36 -17.43 -10.01 2.70
N PRO A 37 -18.29 -10.36 1.74
CA PRO A 37 -19.33 -11.38 1.91
C PRO A 37 -18.75 -12.77 2.14
N GLU A 38 -17.60 -13.08 1.54
CA GLU A 38 -16.94 -14.37 1.65
C GLU A 38 -15.42 -14.19 1.75
N ASN A 39 -14.84 -14.76 2.81
CA ASN A 39 -13.41 -14.89 3.02
C ASN A 39 -13.15 -16.24 3.73
N LYS A 40 -11.90 -16.69 3.79
CA LYS A 40 -11.51 -17.89 4.54
C LYS A 40 -11.92 -17.84 6.02
N PHE A 41 -12.07 -16.66 6.60
CA PHE A 41 -12.54 -16.45 7.97
C PHE A 41 -14.06 -16.19 8.08
N GLY A 42 -14.79 -16.41 6.99
CA GLY A 42 -16.21 -16.07 6.86
C GLY A 42 -16.43 -14.62 6.44
N LYS A 43 -17.65 -14.11 6.71
CA LYS A 43 -18.04 -12.74 6.43
C LYS A 43 -17.24 -11.75 7.29
N LEU A 44 -16.71 -10.71 6.66
CA LEU A 44 -15.95 -9.64 7.33
C LEU A 44 -16.67 -8.31 7.20
N TYR A 45 -16.41 -7.44 8.16
CA TYR A 45 -16.99 -6.12 8.28
C TYR A 45 -15.84 -5.14 8.40
N LEU A 46 -15.81 -4.16 7.51
CA LEU A 46 -14.85 -3.08 7.53
C LEU A 46 -15.60 -1.79 7.80
N ASP A 47 -15.11 -1.04 8.78
CA ASP A 47 -15.69 0.24 9.18
C ASP A 47 -14.58 1.25 9.45
N VAL A 48 -14.75 2.46 8.94
CA VAL A 48 -13.86 3.58 9.21
C VAL A 48 -14.53 4.51 10.20
N LYS A 49 -13.82 4.81 11.28
CA LYS A 49 -14.34 5.68 12.34
C LYS A 49 -13.29 6.67 12.80
N MET A 50 -13.77 7.79 13.32
CA MET A 50 -12.94 8.76 14.02
C MET A 50 -12.88 8.39 15.51
N PRO A 51 -11.70 8.03 16.07
CA PRO A 51 -11.57 7.81 17.50
C PRO A 51 -11.86 9.10 18.27
N LYS A 52 -12.43 8.99 19.48
CA LYS A 52 -12.78 10.15 20.33
C LYS A 52 -11.60 11.10 20.61
N ALA A 53 -10.38 10.57 20.66
CA ALA A 53 -9.15 11.33 20.86
C ALA A 53 -8.50 11.83 19.56
N GLY A 54 -9.13 11.64 18.41
CA GLY A 54 -8.54 11.90 17.08
C GLY A 54 -8.53 13.36 16.63
N TYR A 55 -8.99 14.29 17.48
CA TYR A 55 -9.05 15.74 17.23
C TYR A 55 -9.56 16.13 15.83
N GLY A 56 -10.51 15.37 15.29
CA GLY A 56 -11.13 15.70 14.02
C GLY A 56 -10.33 15.34 12.78
N HIS A 57 -9.17 14.67 12.85
CA HIS A 57 -8.34 14.39 11.66
C HIS A 57 -7.68 13.00 11.64
N ASN A 58 -7.65 12.29 12.77
CA ASN A 58 -7.19 10.90 12.81
C ASN A 58 -8.39 9.96 12.62
N PHE A 59 -8.18 8.90 11.87
CA PHE A 59 -9.18 7.88 11.55
C PHE A 59 -8.58 6.48 11.73
N ILE A 60 -9.44 5.53 12.06
CA ILE A 60 -9.09 4.12 12.12
C ILE A 60 -10.07 3.30 11.28
N THR A 61 -9.51 2.55 10.34
CA THR A 61 -10.18 1.47 9.62
C THR A 61 -10.06 0.20 10.44
N GLU A 62 -11.15 -0.43 10.83
CA GLU A 62 -11.14 -1.71 11.54
C GLU A 62 -11.71 -2.83 10.66
N LEU A 63 -11.02 -3.97 10.60
CA LEU A 63 -11.52 -5.19 9.97
C LEU A 63 -11.91 -6.18 11.05
N ARG A 64 -13.20 -6.52 11.10
CA ARG A 64 -13.80 -7.40 12.12
C ARG A 64 -14.54 -8.57 11.48
N ASN A 65 -14.70 -9.65 12.24
CA ASN A 65 -15.55 -10.78 11.81
C ASN A 65 -16.99 -10.63 12.33
N ARG A 66 -17.86 -11.60 12.00
CA ARG A 66 -19.25 -11.68 12.49
C ARG A 66 -19.44 -11.75 14.02
N PHE A 67 -18.37 -12.00 14.77
CA PHE A 67 -18.37 -12.08 16.23
C PHE A 67 -17.73 -10.84 16.87
N ASP A 68 -17.56 -9.77 16.09
CA ASP A 68 -16.91 -8.53 16.52
C ASP A 68 -15.44 -8.69 16.95
N LYS A 69 -14.77 -9.79 16.57
CA LYS A 69 -13.34 -9.95 16.79
C LYS A 69 -12.57 -9.06 15.81
N LEU A 70 -11.72 -8.17 16.33
CA LEU A 70 -10.78 -7.37 15.55
C LEU A 70 -9.68 -8.26 14.95
N LEU A 71 -9.52 -8.21 13.63
CA LEU A 71 -8.58 -9.04 12.86
C LEU A 71 -7.38 -8.24 12.33
N GLY A 72 -7.60 -6.94 12.13
CA GLY A 72 -6.59 -5.98 11.69
C GLY A 72 -7.19 -4.58 11.65
N TYR A 73 -6.32 -3.59 11.50
CA TYR A 73 -6.71 -2.20 11.41
C TYR A 73 -5.67 -1.36 10.64
N GLU A 74 -6.09 -0.21 10.14
CA GLU A 74 -5.24 0.85 9.60
C GLU A 74 -5.58 2.18 10.28
N GLU A 75 -4.58 2.92 10.71
CA GLU A 75 -4.68 4.28 11.22
C GLU A 75 -4.13 5.24 10.18
N PHE A 76 -4.85 6.33 9.93
CA PHE A 76 -4.44 7.38 9.01
C PHE A 76 -4.92 8.74 9.49
N ALA A 77 -4.28 9.79 8.98
CA ALA A 77 -4.64 11.18 9.23
C ALA A 77 -5.05 11.86 7.92
N TYR A 78 -6.15 12.61 7.96
CA TYR A 78 -6.66 13.36 6.82
C TYR A 78 -7.34 14.65 7.27
N PHE A 79 -6.86 15.79 6.77
CA PHE A 79 -7.42 17.11 7.08
C PHE A 79 -8.45 17.52 6.02
N GLU A 80 -9.48 18.24 6.44
CA GLU A 80 -10.50 18.73 5.51
C GLU A 80 -9.87 19.65 4.44
N GLY A 81 -10.25 19.43 3.17
CA GLY A 81 -9.71 20.18 2.03
C GLY A 81 -8.25 19.86 1.67
N SER A 82 -7.56 19.00 2.42
CA SER A 82 -6.20 18.59 2.09
C SER A 82 -6.18 17.72 0.82
N PRO A 83 -5.21 17.89 -0.08
CA PRO A 83 -4.98 16.92 -1.15
C PRO A 83 -4.18 15.70 -0.65
N ASN A 84 -3.74 15.69 0.61
CA ASN A 84 -2.84 14.68 1.15
C ASN A 84 -3.44 13.96 2.36
N MET A 85 -3.21 12.66 2.41
CA MET A 85 -3.50 11.76 3.52
C MET A 85 -2.20 11.11 3.99
N SER A 86 -2.07 10.83 5.29
CA SER A 86 -0.89 10.19 5.86
C SER A 86 -1.28 8.90 6.56
N GLY A 87 -0.68 7.77 6.19
CA GLY A 87 -0.89 6.49 6.87
C GLY A 87 0.06 6.41 8.05
N LEU A 88 -0.51 6.17 9.23
CA LEU A 88 0.21 6.13 10.49
C LEU A 88 0.62 4.70 10.84
N PHE A 89 -0.30 3.76 10.66
CA PHE A 89 -0.06 2.37 11.03
C PHE A 89 -1.00 1.42 10.28
N ILE A 90 -0.51 0.25 9.86
CA ILE A 90 -1.38 -0.84 9.39
C ILE A 90 -0.93 -2.15 10.04
N ARG A 91 -1.88 -2.91 10.59
CA ARG A 91 -1.61 -4.16 11.27
C ARG A 91 -2.68 -5.20 10.99
N VAL A 92 -2.20 -6.43 10.79
CA VAL A 92 -3.00 -7.65 10.82
C VAL A 92 -2.45 -8.50 11.97
N ASN A 93 -3.32 -9.18 12.73
CA ASN A 93 -2.87 -10.06 13.81
C ASN A 93 -1.97 -11.18 13.24
N ASP A 94 -0.90 -11.53 13.96
CA ASP A 94 0.18 -12.39 13.43
C ASP A 94 -0.33 -13.75 12.93
N GLU A 95 -1.32 -14.32 13.63
CA GLU A 95 -1.97 -15.59 13.27
C GLU A 95 -2.63 -15.60 11.88
N TYR A 96 -2.86 -14.43 11.27
CA TYR A 96 -3.55 -14.26 9.99
C TYR A 96 -2.66 -13.74 8.85
N LYS A 97 -1.38 -13.40 9.10
CA LYS A 97 -0.51 -12.77 8.10
C LYS A 97 -0.17 -13.65 6.89
N GLN A 98 -0.14 -14.98 7.04
CA GLN A 98 0.38 -15.90 6.00
C GLN A 98 -0.63 -16.92 5.44
N LYS A 99 -1.89 -16.91 5.90
CA LYS A 99 -2.82 -18.04 5.69
C LYS A 99 -3.83 -17.85 4.55
N GLY A 100 -3.57 -16.92 3.60
CA GLY A 100 -4.47 -16.62 2.48
C GLY A 100 -5.71 -15.81 2.88
N PHE A 101 -5.71 -15.21 4.07
CA PHE A 101 -6.81 -14.37 4.58
C PHE A 101 -6.91 -13.02 3.87
N ASN A 102 -5.79 -12.49 3.37
CA ASN A 102 -5.72 -11.23 2.64
C ASN A 102 -6.24 -10.01 3.43
N PHE A 103 -6.21 -10.04 4.76
CA PHE A 103 -6.71 -8.93 5.59
C PHE A 103 -5.99 -7.60 5.33
N GLY A 104 -4.68 -7.63 5.10
CA GLY A 104 -3.93 -6.44 4.69
C GLY A 104 -4.38 -5.91 3.32
N GLU A 105 -4.68 -6.80 2.37
CA GLU A 105 -5.22 -6.43 1.05
C GLU A 105 -6.58 -5.73 1.20
N ILE A 106 -7.47 -6.27 2.04
CA ILE A 106 -8.80 -5.69 2.30
C ILE A 106 -8.69 -4.31 2.95
N LEU A 107 -7.82 -4.15 3.96
CA LEU A 107 -7.56 -2.84 4.57
C LEU A 107 -7.03 -1.86 3.53
N ARG A 108 -6.12 -2.28 2.65
CA ARG A 108 -5.56 -1.45 1.59
C ARG A 108 -6.60 -1.03 0.54
N LEU A 109 -7.55 -1.92 0.21
CA LEU A 109 -8.68 -1.59 -0.65
C LEU A 109 -9.59 -0.53 -0.04
N SER A 110 -9.75 -0.52 1.28
CA SER A 110 -10.43 0.57 1.96
C SER A 110 -9.71 1.90 1.76
N SER A 111 -8.39 1.96 1.98
CA SER A 111 -7.65 3.20 1.77
C SER A 111 -7.72 3.70 0.32
N ILE A 112 -7.84 2.79 -0.66
CA ILE A 112 -8.07 3.17 -2.06
C ILE A 112 -9.43 3.82 -2.25
N ILE A 113 -10.51 3.26 -1.68
CA ILE A 113 -11.84 3.89 -1.74
C ILE A 113 -11.78 5.27 -1.07
N GLU A 114 -11.11 5.39 0.08
CA GLU A 114 -10.96 6.68 0.77
C GLU A 114 -10.26 7.71 -0.11
N ILE A 115 -9.17 7.34 -0.77
CA ILE A 115 -8.44 8.23 -1.69
C ILE A 115 -9.35 8.71 -2.82
N MET A 116 -10.05 7.79 -3.47
CA MET A 116 -10.87 8.09 -4.64
C MET A 116 -12.09 8.94 -4.28
N GLU A 117 -12.80 8.58 -3.21
CA GLU A 117 -14.01 9.29 -2.78
C GLU A 117 -13.74 10.70 -2.27
N ASN A 118 -12.58 10.89 -1.63
CA ASN A 118 -12.13 12.17 -1.10
C ASN A 118 -11.26 12.97 -2.08
N LYS A 119 -10.95 12.42 -3.27
CA LYS A 119 -10.06 13.03 -4.28
C LYS A 119 -8.67 13.39 -3.72
N VAL A 120 -8.18 12.57 -2.81
CA VAL A 120 -6.82 12.69 -2.25
C VAL A 120 -5.82 12.47 -3.39
N LYS A 121 -4.85 13.37 -3.53
CA LYS A 121 -3.77 13.29 -4.51
C LYS A 121 -2.65 12.39 -4.05
N ASN A 122 -2.28 12.45 -2.77
CA ASN A 122 -1.17 11.68 -2.23
C ASN A 122 -1.57 10.99 -0.93
N PHE A 123 -1.36 9.68 -0.86
CA PHE A 123 -1.38 8.93 0.39
C PHE A 123 0.03 8.47 0.74
N GLU A 124 0.60 9.08 1.78
CA GLU A 124 2.00 8.91 2.18
C GLU A 124 2.12 7.99 3.38
N ILE A 125 3.09 7.07 3.35
CA ILE A 125 3.38 6.16 4.46
C ILE A 125 4.88 6.06 4.70
N ILE A 126 5.27 5.74 5.93
CA ILE A 126 6.60 5.18 6.22
C ILE A 126 6.44 3.67 6.37
N SER A 127 6.82 2.92 5.35
CA SER A 127 6.77 1.45 5.38
C SER A 127 7.87 0.90 6.28
N LYS A 128 7.52 -0.07 7.14
CA LYS A 128 8.52 -0.95 7.75
C LYS A 128 9.18 -1.82 6.68
N ASP A 129 10.44 -2.16 6.89
CA ASP A 129 11.25 -3.08 6.06
C ASP A 129 10.45 -4.28 5.52
N THR A 130 9.82 -5.02 6.44
CA THR A 130 9.06 -6.24 6.20
C THR A 130 7.76 -6.04 5.44
N ALA A 131 7.31 -4.79 5.26
CA ALA A 131 6.05 -4.45 4.57
C ALA A 131 6.27 -3.77 3.21
N ILE A 132 7.50 -3.42 2.82
CA ILE A 132 7.78 -2.66 1.58
C ILE A 132 7.20 -3.37 0.36
N TYR A 133 7.48 -4.66 0.20
CA TYR A 133 6.94 -5.46 -0.91
C TYR A 133 5.42 -5.60 -0.87
N PHE A 134 4.82 -5.62 0.33
CA PHE A 134 3.37 -5.61 0.47
C PHE A 134 2.79 -4.31 -0.08
N HIS A 135 3.36 -3.15 0.28
CA HIS A 135 2.87 -1.85 -0.21
C HIS A 135 3.12 -1.66 -1.70
N ALA A 136 4.32 -2.02 -2.19
CA ALA A 136 4.65 -1.95 -3.62
C ALA A 136 3.72 -2.80 -4.49
N LYS A 137 3.27 -3.98 -4.01
CA LYS A 137 2.25 -4.79 -4.70
C LYS A 137 0.97 -3.99 -4.97
N TYR A 138 0.60 -3.05 -4.09
CA TYR A 138 -0.55 -2.16 -4.25
C TYR A 138 -0.15 -0.77 -4.78
N LYS A 139 0.90 -0.72 -5.59
CA LYS A 139 1.30 0.44 -6.40
C LYS A 139 1.78 1.66 -5.60
N PHE A 140 2.10 1.46 -4.33
CA PHE A 140 2.92 2.44 -3.61
C PHE A 140 4.31 2.48 -4.24
N THR A 141 4.78 3.69 -4.53
CA THR A 141 6.11 3.93 -5.07
C THR A 141 7.02 4.54 -4.00
N PRO A 142 8.33 4.24 -4.00
CA PRO A 142 9.28 4.89 -3.10
C PRO A 142 9.28 6.42 -3.25
N ASN A 143 9.50 7.13 -2.15
CA ASN A 143 9.64 8.59 -2.12
C ASN A 143 10.80 9.00 -1.21
N LEU A 144 12.01 8.53 -1.51
CA LEU A 144 13.19 8.75 -0.68
C LEU A 144 13.62 10.22 -0.68
N ALA A 145 13.82 10.77 0.52
CA ALA A 145 14.49 12.04 0.75
C ALA A 145 16.01 11.88 0.67
N PHE A 146 16.76 12.97 0.85
CA PHE A 146 18.20 13.02 0.58
C PHE A 146 18.99 11.98 1.41
N SER A 147 18.72 11.87 2.70
CA SER A 147 19.41 10.93 3.59
C SER A 147 19.12 9.47 3.25
N ASP A 148 17.86 9.14 2.94
CA ASP A 148 17.45 7.78 2.65
C ASP A 148 17.94 7.32 1.27
N ARG A 149 17.98 8.24 0.29
CA ARG A 149 18.54 8.01 -1.04
C ARG A 149 20.00 7.57 -0.96
N ASP A 150 20.82 8.25 -0.16
CA ASP A 150 22.24 7.92 -0.01
C ASP A 150 22.44 6.51 0.53
N LYS A 151 21.67 6.16 1.58
CA LYS A 151 21.71 4.82 2.20
C LYS A 151 21.29 3.75 1.20
N PHE A 152 20.26 4.01 0.41
CA PHE A 152 19.78 3.07 -0.59
C PHE A 152 20.78 2.86 -1.72
N LEU A 153 21.32 3.94 -2.30
CA LEU A 153 22.30 3.84 -3.38
C LEU A 153 23.52 3.01 -2.97
N LYS A 154 24.03 3.22 -1.74
CA LYS A 154 25.12 2.42 -1.17
C LYS A 154 24.76 0.94 -1.02
N THR A 155 23.51 0.64 -0.68
CA THR A 155 23.04 -0.75 -0.49
C THR A 155 22.87 -1.45 -1.83
N LEU A 156 22.19 -0.79 -2.78
CA LEU A 156 21.87 -1.38 -4.08
C LEU A 156 23.10 -1.51 -4.97
N SER A 157 24.04 -0.57 -4.94
CA SER A 157 25.28 -0.69 -5.73
C SER A 157 26.15 -1.88 -5.31
N GLY A 158 25.99 -2.35 -4.07
CA GLY A 158 26.64 -3.55 -3.55
C GLY A 158 25.90 -4.86 -3.81
N ASP A 159 24.70 -4.83 -4.41
CA ASP A 159 23.93 -6.05 -4.69
C ASP A 159 24.61 -6.85 -5.82
N LYS A 160 25.00 -8.09 -5.52
CA LYS A 160 25.65 -9.02 -6.45
C LYS A 160 24.75 -10.19 -6.83
N SER A 161 23.45 -10.05 -6.60
CA SER A 161 22.48 -11.09 -6.92
C SER A 161 22.39 -11.28 -8.44
N ASN A 162 22.45 -12.54 -8.87
CA ASN A 162 22.37 -12.89 -10.28
C ASN A 162 21.06 -12.40 -10.90
N GLY A 163 21.13 -11.69 -12.02
CA GLY A 163 19.99 -11.12 -12.73
C GLY A 163 19.54 -9.74 -12.22
N TYR A 164 20.27 -9.14 -11.27
CA TYR A 164 20.01 -7.80 -10.72
C TYR A 164 21.15 -6.81 -11.01
N GLU A 165 22.15 -7.20 -11.78
CA GLU A 165 23.38 -6.43 -12.06
C GLU A 165 23.06 -5.04 -12.65
N LYS A 166 22.01 -4.96 -13.48
CA LYS A 166 21.53 -3.69 -14.05
C LYS A 166 21.14 -2.68 -12.96
N PHE A 167 20.51 -3.12 -11.87
CA PHE A 167 20.11 -2.23 -10.78
C PHE A 167 21.32 -1.76 -9.99
N SER A 168 22.25 -2.67 -9.70
CA SER A 168 23.49 -2.35 -9.01
C SER A 168 24.32 -1.34 -9.81
N GLN A 169 24.41 -1.52 -11.14
CA GLN A 169 25.11 -0.57 -12.02
C GLN A 169 24.41 0.79 -12.04
N LYS A 170 23.09 0.84 -12.25
CA LYS A 170 22.34 2.11 -12.21
C LYS A 170 22.52 2.83 -10.86
N ALA A 171 22.52 2.09 -9.75
CA ALA A 171 22.74 2.66 -8.42
C ALA A 171 24.15 3.22 -8.25
N GLN A 172 25.17 2.51 -8.78
CA GLN A 172 26.54 2.98 -8.78
C GLN A 172 26.69 4.27 -9.60
N ASP A 173 26.14 4.32 -10.81
CA ASP A 173 26.17 5.51 -11.67
C ASP A 173 25.50 6.72 -10.99
N LEU A 174 24.38 6.50 -10.29
CA LEU A 174 23.70 7.54 -9.51
C LEU A 174 24.52 7.99 -8.30
N ALA A 175 25.21 7.06 -7.62
CA ALA A 175 26.08 7.37 -6.49
C ALA A 175 27.28 8.23 -6.92
N ASP A 176 27.87 7.95 -8.08
CA ASP A 176 28.99 8.71 -8.62
C ASP A 176 28.56 10.12 -9.05
N LYS A 177 27.42 10.25 -9.74
CA LYS A 177 26.81 11.56 -10.04
C LYS A 177 26.50 12.36 -8.78
N LEU A 178 26.01 11.68 -7.73
CA LEU A 178 25.68 12.31 -6.46
C LEU A 178 26.91 12.86 -5.75
N LYS A 179 28.02 12.11 -5.79
CA LYS A 179 29.29 12.56 -5.21
C LYS A 179 29.73 13.91 -5.82
N ILE A 180 29.74 13.99 -7.15
CA ILE A 180 30.07 15.22 -7.88
C ILE A 180 29.09 16.35 -7.52
N ALA A 181 27.78 16.07 -7.50
CA ALA A 181 26.77 17.07 -7.16
C ALA A 181 26.91 17.60 -5.72
N LYS A 182 27.36 16.77 -4.77
CA LYS A 182 27.64 17.19 -3.40
C LYS A 182 28.90 18.04 -3.30
N GLU A 183 29.97 17.64 -3.97
CA GLU A 183 31.23 18.41 -4.03
C GLU A 183 31.00 19.82 -4.59
N ASN A 184 30.09 19.95 -5.56
CA ASN A 184 29.71 21.22 -6.17
C ASN A 184 28.55 21.95 -5.46
N ALA A 185 28.02 21.41 -4.36
CA ALA A 185 26.82 21.92 -3.66
C ALA A 185 25.59 22.14 -4.59
N ASP A 186 25.45 21.34 -5.65
CA ASP A 186 24.38 21.43 -6.65
C ASP A 186 23.09 20.77 -6.13
N ILE A 187 22.27 21.56 -5.42
CA ILE A 187 21.00 21.10 -4.86
C ILE A 187 19.98 20.66 -5.93
N PRO A 188 19.76 21.41 -7.04
CA PRO A 188 18.90 20.94 -8.12
C PRO A 188 19.27 19.55 -8.65
N GLN A 189 20.55 19.31 -8.89
CA GLN A 189 21.02 18.00 -9.37
C GLN A 189 20.82 16.91 -8.31
N GLN A 190 21.07 17.22 -7.03
CA GLN A 190 20.75 16.28 -5.94
C GLN A 190 19.25 15.94 -5.88
N ARG A 191 18.34 16.88 -6.16
CA ARG A 191 16.89 16.58 -6.23
C ARG A 191 16.57 15.69 -7.42
N LYS A 192 17.15 15.96 -8.59
CA LYS A 192 16.98 15.11 -9.79
C LYS A 192 17.43 13.67 -9.52
N ILE A 193 18.57 13.48 -8.87
CA ILE A 193 19.08 12.16 -8.50
C ILE A 193 18.13 11.45 -7.51
N CYS A 194 17.41 12.17 -6.65
CA CYS A 194 16.39 11.55 -5.78
C CYS A 194 15.27 10.94 -6.60
N ALA A 195 14.74 11.68 -7.58
CA ALA A 195 13.72 11.19 -8.49
C ALA A 195 14.21 9.96 -9.28
N GLU A 196 15.39 10.04 -9.89
CA GLU A 196 16.00 8.91 -10.61
C GLU A 196 16.22 7.68 -9.68
N THR A 197 16.62 7.90 -8.43
CA THR A 197 16.78 6.82 -7.45
C THR A 197 15.44 6.14 -7.12
N ASN A 198 14.38 6.93 -6.92
CA ASN A 198 13.04 6.40 -6.64
C ASN A 198 12.50 5.57 -7.82
N GLU A 199 12.77 5.98 -9.07
CA GLU A 199 12.43 5.21 -10.27
C GLU A 199 13.17 3.86 -10.30
N VAL A 200 14.50 3.87 -10.11
CA VAL A 200 15.30 2.64 -10.11
C VAL A 200 14.86 1.67 -9.01
N LEU A 201 14.56 2.20 -7.82
CA LEU A 201 14.04 1.40 -6.72
C LEU A 201 12.63 0.86 -7.01
N GLY A 202 11.76 1.64 -7.65
CA GLY A 202 10.46 1.16 -8.10
C GLY A 202 10.58 -0.02 -9.08
N GLU A 203 11.42 0.12 -10.11
CA GLU A 203 11.71 -0.96 -11.05
C GLU A 203 12.28 -2.22 -10.36
N TYR A 204 13.17 -2.03 -9.37
CA TYR A 204 13.72 -3.13 -8.57
C TYR A 204 12.64 -3.87 -7.78
N LEU A 205 11.78 -3.14 -7.07
CA LEU A 205 10.69 -3.70 -6.29
C LEU A 205 9.72 -4.49 -7.19
N ASP A 206 9.37 -3.94 -8.34
CA ASP A 206 8.49 -4.60 -9.31
C ASP A 206 9.07 -5.92 -9.82
N LYS A 207 10.38 -5.95 -10.13
CA LYS A 207 11.05 -7.19 -10.54
C LYS A 207 11.02 -8.26 -9.44
N VAL A 208 11.40 -7.90 -8.21
CA VAL A 208 11.38 -8.83 -7.07
C VAL A 208 9.95 -9.36 -6.83
N ILE A 209 8.93 -8.50 -6.99
CA ILE A 209 7.52 -8.91 -6.89
C ILE A 209 7.14 -9.89 -7.98
N ALA A 210 7.49 -9.62 -9.24
CA ALA A 210 7.21 -10.47 -10.37
C ALA A 210 7.86 -11.86 -10.23
N GLU A 211 9.08 -11.91 -9.72
CA GLU A 211 9.85 -13.15 -9.51
C GLU A 211 9.49 -13.86 -8.20
N LYS A 212 8.70 -13.23 -7.32
CA LYS A 212 8.35 -13.73 -5.99
C LYS A 212 9.59 -14.06 -5.14
N SER A 213 10.64 -13.25 -5.27
CA SER A 213 11.96 -13.45 -4.66
C SER A 213 12.20 -12.53 -3.44
N GLN A 214 11.15 -12.05 -2.79
CA GLN A 214 11.25 -11.06 -1.69
C GLN A 214 12.15 -11.53 -0.52
N LYS A 215 12.25 -12.84 -0.29
CA LYS A 215 13.10 -13.40 0.77
C LYS A 215 14.59 -13.33 0.43
N GLN A 216 14.92 -13.36 -0.85
CA GLN A 216 16.30 -13.28 -1.36
C GLN A 216 16.78 -11.83 -1.44
N HIS A 217 15.85 -10.88 -1.51
CA HIS A 217 16.13 -9.45 -1.61
C HIS A 217 15.53 -8.68 -0.42
N PRO A 218 15.95 -8.95 0.84
CA PRO A 218 15.40 -8.22 1.98
C PRO A 218 15.85 -6.76 1.97
N ILE A 219 14.92 -5.85 2.25
CA ILE A 219 15.23 -4.43 2.43
C ILE A 219 15.28 -4.16 3.94
N ASN A 220 16.45 -3.84 4.49
CA ASN A 220 16.66 -3.74 5.94
C ASN A 220 16.58 -2.29 6.46
N PHE A 221 15.61 -1.51 5.98
CA PHE A 221 15.35 -0.16 6.46
C PHE A 221 13.89 0.23 6.20
N THR A 222 13.41 1.24 6.94
CA THR A 222 12.08 1.83 6.71
C THR A 222 12.11 2.71 5.47
N MET A 223 11.04 2.71 4.68
CA MET A 223 11.00 3.40 3.41
C MET A 223 9.79 4.33 3.31
N PRO A 224 9.96 5.64 3.06
CA PRO A 224 8.86 6.48 2.66
C PRO A 224 8.30 6.02 1.31
N MET A 225 6.99 5.85 1.23
CA MET A 225 6.30 5.44 0.01
C MET A 225 5.02 6.25 -0.16
N THR A 226 4.63 6.49 -1.41
CA THR A 226 3.44 7.25 -1.76
C THR A 226 2.58 6.47 -2.74
N LEU A 227 1.26 6.50 -2.53
CA LEU A 227 0.28 6.09 -3.52
C LEU A 227 -0.48 7.34 -3.99
N THR A 228 -0.48 7.60 -5.28
CA THR A 228 -1.20 8.73 -5.87
C THR A 228 -2.50 8.30 -6.52
N ASP A 229 -3.46 9.22 -6.66
CA ASP A 229 -4.68 8.96 -7.44
C ASP A 229 -4.35 8.63 -8.91
N GLU A 230 -3.37 9.30 -9.50
CA GLU A 230 -2.85 8.98 -10.84
C GLU A 230 -2.33 7.54 -10.94
N ASN A 231 -1.57 7.07 -9.94
CA ASN A 231 -1.10 5.68 -9.89
C ASN A 231 -2.28 4.70 -9.77
N ILE A 232 -3.30 5.05 -8.99
CA ILE A 232 -4.52 4.24 -8.85
C ILE A 232 -5.26 4.14 -10.19
N LEU A 233 -5.52 5.28 -10.84
CA LEU A 233 -6.22 5.39 -12.12
C LEU A 233 -5.48 4.66 -13.25
N LYS A 234 -4.15 4.81 -13.32
CA LYS A 234 -3.30 4.09 -14.30
C LYS A 234 -3.36 2.57 -14.12
N ASN A 235 -3.62 2.10 -12.90
CA ASN A 235 -3.71 0.68 -12.55
C ASN A 235 -5.14 0.23 -12.22
N LYS A 236 -6.18 0.95 -12.70
CA LYS A 236 -7.58 0.69 -12.31
C LYS A 236 -8.03 -0.76 -12.51
N GLU A 237 -7.61 -1.42 -13.58
CA GLU A 237 -7.98 -2.82 -13.85
C GLU A 237 -7.45 -3.78 -12.78
N PHE A 238 -6.23 -3.52 -12.29
CA PHE A 238 -5.66 -4.29 -11.19
C PHE A 238 -6.51 -4.13 -9.91
N PHE A 239 -6.90 -2.91 -9.56
CA PHE A 239 -7.72 -2.66 -8.36
C PHE A 239 -9.16 -3.17 -8.51
N ASN A 240 -9.79 -2.98 -9.67
CA ASN A 240 -11.13 -3.48 -9.98
C ASN A 240 -11.19 -5.01 -9.90
N GLN A 241 -10.13 -5.70 -10.35
CA GLN A 241 -9.99 -7.15 -10.15
C GLN A 241 -9.89 -7.53 -8.67
N LEU A 242 -9.18 -6.75 -7.86
CA LEU A 242 -9.11 -6.99 -6.41
C LEU A 242 -10.44 -6.73 -5.70
N PHE A 243 -11.16 -5.66 -6.03
CA PHE A 243 -12.52 -5.41 -5.51
C PHE A 243 -13.45 -6.57 -5.85
N LYS A 244 -13.47 -7.00 -7.11
CA LYS A 244 -14.24 -8.16 -7.58
C LYS A 244 -13.85 -9.44 -6.85
N LYS A 245 -12.55 -9.71 -6.66
CA LYS A 245 -12.02 -10.88 -5.93
C LYS A 245 -12.58 -10.97 -4.51
N HIS A 246 -12.79 -9.83 -3.85
CA HIS A 246 -13.31 -9.77 -2.48
C HIS A 246 -14.82 -9.52 -2.42
N GLY A 247 -15.54 -9.54 -3.55
CA GLY A 247 -16.99 -9.30 -3.57
C GLY A 247 -17.38 -7.88 -3.17
N ILE A 248 -16.51 -6.90 -3.39
CA ILE A 248 -16.76 -5.48 -3.13
C ILE A 248 -17.27 -4.86 -4.43
N ASP A 249 -18.49 -4.30 -4.42
CA ASP A 249 -19.08 -3.62 -5.58
C ASP A 249 -18.57 -2.18 -5.67
N TYR A 250 -17.32 -2.04 -6.11
CA TYR A 250 -16.64 -0.77 -6.31
C TYR A 250 -15.72 -0.86 -7.53
N ASN A 251 -15.65 0.23 -8.31
CA ASN A 251 -14.68 0.39 -9.38
C ASN A 251 -14.02 1.76 -9.26
N VAL A 252 -12.72 1.76 -9.49
CA VAL A 252 -11.89 2.96 -9.70
C VAL A 252 -12.23 3.60 -11.04
#